data_AF-A0A6L3VXE2-F1
#
_entry.id   AF-A0A6L3VXE2-F1
#
_cell.length_a   1.000
_cell.length_b   1.000
_cell.length_c   1.000
_cell.angle_alpha   90.00
_cell.angle_beta   90.00
_cell.angle_gamma   90.00
#
_symmetry.space_group_name_H-M   'P 1'
#
loop_
_entity.id
_entity.type
_entity.pdbx_description
1 polymer ?
#
loop_
_entity_poly.entity_id
_entity_poly.type
_entity_poly.pdbx_seq_one_letter_code
_entity_poly.pdbx_strand_id
1 'polypeptide(L)'
;MAVRSSEIAGLDIEDIAFPEPGRMTVTIRASKTDQQAAVSVQHIQRGQHLASCPVRLTQAWIDTLAAHGITHGPLIRAVDQYDRLAGTPGYAARRPSGEVPRIGNTILNALVRAAVARVNDAAAARGRPVPLEDPSAYSWHGLRAGLATSGGEANTPPTAIGERGRWKSLLMVMRYWRDGAAWRRQLEAEIGL
;
A
#
# COMPACT_ATOMS: atom_id res chain seq x y z
N MET A 1 -0.84 1.36 6.36
CA MET A 1 0.38 0.67 6.83
C MET A 1 1.54 1.05 5.91
N ALA A 2 2.78 1.02 6.38
CA ALA A 2 3.96 1.24 5.54
C ALA A 2 4.69 -0.08 5.33
N VAL A 3 4.49 -0.72 4.18
CA VAL A 3 5.12 -1.99 3.81
C VAL A 3 5.98 -1.85 2.55
N ARG A 4 6.98 -2.71 2.41
CA ARG A 4 7.81 -2.80 1.21
C ARG A 4 6.99 -3.42 0.06
N SER A 5 7.39 -3.16 -1.18
CA SER A 5 6.70 -3.71 -2.35
C SER A 5 6.83 -5.24 -2.44
N SER A 6 7.95 -5.79 -1.98
CA SER A 6 8.13 -7.24 -1.87
C SER A 6 7.23 -7.87 -0.81
N GLU A 7 6.95 -7.15 0.29
CA GLU A 7 6.05 -7.62 1.35
C GLU A 7 4.62 -7.65 0.84
N ILE A 8 4.15 -6.59 0.16
CA ILE A 8 2.78 -6.58 -0.38
C ILE A 8 2.59 -7.63 -1.49
N ALA A 9 3.59 -7.80 -2.37
CA ALA A 9 3.56 -8.81 -3.42
C ALA A 9 3.54 -10.25 -2.88
N GLY A 10 4.09 -10.43 -1.67
CA GLY A 10 4.18 -11.71 -0.99
C GLY A 10 2.96 -12.08 -0.16
N LEU A 11 1.99 -11.18 0.03
CA LEU A 11 0.80 -11.47 0.84
C LEU A 11 -0.07 -12.55 0.19
N ASP A 12 -0.53 -13.47 1.01
CA ASP A 12 -1.57 -14.43 0.70
C ASP A 12 -2.89 -14.04 1.40
N ILE A 13 -4.00 -14.64 0.98
CA ILE A 13 -5.32 -14.43 1.61
C ILE A 13 -5.26 -14.80 3.09
N GLU A 14 -4.52 -15.86 3.40
CA GLU A 14 -4.27 -16.42 4.72
C GLU A 14 -3.49 -15.46 5.65
N ASP A 15 -2.78 -14.48 5.09
CA ASP A 15 -2.07 -13.47 5.87
C ASP A 15 -3.03 -12.37 6.38
N ILE A 16 -4.31 -12.37 5.97
CA ILE A 16 -5.31 -11.36 6.31
C ILE A 16 -6.36 -11.94 7.26
N ALA A 17 -6.61 -11.25 8.37
CA ALA A 17 -7.71 -11.61 9.27
C ALA A 17 -8.55 -10.38 9.63
N PHE A 18 -9.84 -10.61 9.88
CA PHE A 18 -10.80 -9.60 10.32
C PHE A 18 -11.36 -10.01 11.70
N PRO A 19 -10.59 -9.81 12.78
CA PRO A 19 -10.97 -10.32 14.10
C PRO A 19 -12.25 -9.67 14.65
N GLU A 20 -12.53 -8.43 14.25
CA GLU A 20 -13.69 -7.66 14.68
C GLU A 20 -14.16 -6.75 13.54
N PRO A 21 -15.44 -6.35 13.50
CA PRO A 21 -15.95 -5.40 12.52
C PRO A 21 -15.13 -4.11 12.48
N GLY A 22 -14.50 -3.86 11.32
CA GLY A 22 -13.70 -2.65 11.11
C GLY A 22 -12.26 -2.71 11.60
N ARG A 23 -11.81 -3.86 12.09
CA ARG A 23 -10.40 -4.17 12.35
C ARG A 23 -9.89 -5.20 11.35
N MET A 24 -8.68 -5.01 10.89
CA MET A 24 -7.97 -5.94 10.03
C MET A 24 -6.56 -6.16 10.57
N THR A 25 -6.12 -7.41 10.60
CA THR A 25 -4.72 -7.77 10.89
C THR A 25 -4.07 -8.30 9.63
N VAL A 26 -2.84 -7.86 9.37
CA VAL A 26 -2.03 -8.31 8.24
C VAL A 26 -0.74 -8.91 8.79
N THR A 27 -0.55 -10.19 8.55
CA THR A 27 0.66 -10.92 8.92
C THR A 27 1.70 -10.77 7.82
N ILE A 28 2.80 -10.07 8.11
CA ILE A 28 3.91 -9.94 7.18
C ILE A 28 4.94 -11.01 7.54
N ARG A 29 5.04 -12.01 6.68
CA ARG A 29 6.05 -13.08 6.80
C ARG A 29 7.47 -12.52 6.62
N ALA A 30 8.43 -13.18 7.25
CA ALA A 30 9.85 -12.84 7.14
C ALA A 30 10.29 -12.83 5.66
N SER A 31 10.89 -11.73 5.18
CA SER A 31 11.43 -11.72 3.81
C SER A 31 12.79 -12.39 3.79
N LYS A 32 13.09 -13.13 2.72
CA LYS A 32 14.37 -13.84 2.51
C LYS A 32 15.62 -12.93 2.60
N THR A 33 15.45 -11.62 2.43
CA THR A 33 16.51 -10.60 2.47
C THR A 33 16.75 -9.96 3.84
N ASP A 34 15.91 -10.25 4.84
CA ASP A 34 16.09 -9.73 6.20
C ASP A 34 16.22 -10.94 7.12
N GLN A 35 17.44 -11.46 7.25
CA GLN A 35 17.79 -12.68 8.02
C GLN A 35 17.43 -12.59 9.52
N GLN A 36 16.95 -11.43 9.98
CA GLN A 36 16.47 -11.15 11.34
C GLN A 36 14.98 -10.78 11.40
N ALA A 37 14.24 -10.81 10.28
CA ALA A 37 12.84 -10.39 10.28
C ALA A 37 11.97 -11.41 11.01
N ALA A 38 11.61 -11.10 12.26
CA ALA A 38 10.48 -11.74 12.90
C ALA A 38 9.20 -11.51 12.07
N VAL A 39 8.31 -12.49 12.09
CA VAL A 39 6.92 -12.32 11.63
C VAL A 39 6.35 -11.10 12.34
N SER A 40 5.79 -10.17 11.57
CA SER A 40 5.19 -8.96 12.16
C SER A 40 3.72 -8.88 11.82
N VAL A 41 2.88 -8.63 12.82
CA VAL A 41 1.44 -8.42 12.64
C VAL A 41 1.16 -6.92 12.61
N GLN A 42 0.49 -6.47 11.55
CA GLN A 42 0.06 -5.08 11.40
C GLN A 42 -1.43 -4.96 11.70
N HIS A 43 -1.77 -4.19 12.73
CA HIS A 43 -3.16 -3.87 13.07
C HIS A 43 -3.63 -2.64 12.27
N ILE A 44 -4.72 -2.78 11.52
CA ILE A 44 -5.26 -1.75 10.63
C ILE A 44 -6.73 -1.51 11.00
N GLN A 45 -7.08 -0.24 11.15
CA GLN A 45 -8.45 0.19 11.42
C GLN A 45 -9.06 0.80 10.16
N ARG A 46 -10.40 0.91 10.15
CA ARG A 46 -11.12 1.62 9.09
C ARG A 46 -10.58 3.05 8.92
N GLY A 47 -10.35 3.42 7.67
CA GLY A 47 -10.11 4.81 7.30
C GLY A 47 -11.41 5.63 7.35
N GLN A 48 -11.26 6.94 7.52
CA GLN A 48 -12.38 7.89 7.54
C GLN A 48 -13.07 8.01 6.16
N HIS A 49 -12.30 7.88 5.09
CA HIS A 49 -12.82 7.96 3.72
C HIS A 49 -13.20 6.59 3.19
N LEU A 50 -14.47 6.42 2.80
CA LEU A 50 -14.99 5.14 2.31
C LEU A 50 -14.25 4.62 1.08
N ALA A 51 -13.97 5.50 0.12
CA ALA A 51 -13.34 5.14 -1.15
C ALA A 51 -11.87 4.68 -1.04
N SER A 52 -11.19 5.01 0.06
CA SER A 52 -9.78 4.64 0.30
C SER A 52 -9.60 3.85 1.60
N CYS A 53 -10.69 3.36 2.19
CA CYS A 53 -10.65 2.63 3.44
C CYS A 53 -10.00 1.24 3.22
N PRO A 54 -8.80 0.98 3.78
CA PRO A 54 -8.07 -0.25 3.48
C PRO A 54 -8.83 -1.50 3.94
N VAL A 55 -9.47 -1.44 5.11
CA VAL A 55 -10.24 -2.57 5.65
C VAL A 55 -11.40 -2.94 4.73
N ARG A 56 -12.17 -1.97 4.24
CA ARG A 56 -13.34 -2.22 3.38
C ARG A 56 -12.90 -2.72 2.00
N LEU A 57 -11.88 -2.10 1.42
CA LEU A 57 -11.37 -2.48 0.11
C LEU A 57 -10.80 -3.90 0.12
N THR A 58 -10.00 -4.25 1.12
CA THR A 58 -9.43 -5.59 1.24
C THR A 58 -10.52 -6.64 1.50
N GLN A 59 -11.52 -6.36 2.34
CA GLN A 59 -12.64 -7.27 2.54
C GLN A 59 -13.42 -7.50 1.24
N ALA A 60 -13.84 -6.43 0.56
CA ALA A 60 -14.58 -6.54 -0.70
C ALA A 60 -13.80 -7.29 -1.78
N TRP A 61 -12.48 -7.10 -1.82
CA TRP A 61 -11.61 -7.86 -2.71
C TRP A 61 -11.54 -9.34 -2.37
N ILE A 62 -11.39 -9.72 -1.10
CA ILE A 62 -11.41 -11.12 -0.66
C ILE A 62 -12.77 -11.77 -0.96
N ASP A 63 -13.86 -11.05 -0.74
CA ASP A 63 -15.21 -11.53 -1.08
C ASP A 63 -15.35 -11.78 -2.59
N THR A 64 -14.74 -10.92 -3.40
CA THR A 64 -14.69 -11.07 -4.87
C THR A 64 -13.88 -12.31 -5.26
N LEU A 65 -12.70 -12.51 -4.67
CA LEU A 65 -11.89 -13.71 -4.89
C LEU A 65 -12.67 -14.99 -4.53
N ALA A 66 -13.35 -14.99 -3.38
CA ALA A 66 -14.15 -16.12 -2.93
C ALA A 66 -15.31 -16.44 -3.89
N ALA A 67 -15.98 -15.41 -4.43
CA ALA A 67 -17.03 -15.57 -5.45
C ALA A 67 -16.50 -16.22 -6.75
N HIS A 68 -15.21 -16.06 -7.04
CA HIS A 68 -14.52 -16.74 -8.14
C HIS A 68 -13.88 -18.09 -7.75
N GLY A 69 -14.21 -18.63 -6.57
CA GLY A 69 -13.68 -19.91 -6.07
C GLY A 69 -12.23 -19.84 -5.58
N ILE A 70 -11.69 -18.64 -5.34
CA ILE A 70 -10.34 -18.44 -4.85
C ILE A 70 -10.38 -18.15 -3.36
N THR A 71 -9.92 -19.09 -2.55
CA THR A 71 -9.91 -18.97 -1.08
C THR A 71 -8.53 -19.02 -0.44
N HIS A 72 -7.48 -19.31 -1.23
CA HIS A 72 -6.10 -19.44 -0.76
C HIS A 72 -5.08 -18.90 -1.77
N GLY A 73 -3.86 -18.63 -1.29
CA GLY A 73 -2.73 -18.16 -2.11
C GLY A 73 -2.70 -16.64 -2.31
N PRO A 74 -2.06 -16.12 -3.38
CA PRO A 74 -1.75 -14.70 -3.51
C PRO A 74 -2.97 -13.79 -3.31
N LEU A 75 -2.85 -12.79 -2.44
CA LEU A 75 -3.90 -11.79 -2.20
C LEU A 75 -4.05 -10.86 -3.41
N ILE A 76 -2.93 -10.35 -3.92
CA ILE A 76 -2.92 -9.49 -5.11
C ILE A 76 -2.65 -10.34 -6.34
N ARG A 77 -3.59 -10.33 -7.29
CA ARG A 77 -3.57 -11.18 -8.48
C ARG A 77 -3.67 -10.36 -9.74
N ALA A 78 -3.02 -10.83 -10.79
CA ALA A 78 -3.19 -10.25 -12.11
C ALA A 78 -4.61 -10.52 -12.64
N VAL A 79 -5.12 -9.56 -13.40
CA VAL A 79 -6.37 -9.64 -14.15
C VAL A 79 -6.00 -9.52 -15.62
N ASP A 80 -6.45 -10.44 -16.46
CA ASP A 80 -6.22 -10.34 -17.90
C ASP A 80 -7.22 -9.39 -18.58
N GLN A 81 -7.03 -9.14 -19.88
CA GLN A 81 -7.90 -8.25 -20.67
C GLN A 81 -9.37 -8.72 -20.78
N TYR A 82 -9.68 -9.95 -20.36
CA TYR A 82 -11.02 -10.53 -20.35
C TYR A 82 -11.61 -10.57 -18.94
N ASP A 83 -11.07 -9.76 -18.02
CA ASP A 83 -11.45 -9.69 -16.61
C ASP A 83 -11.31 -11.01 -15.84
N ARG A 84 -10.41 -11.90 -16.29
CA ARG A 84 -10.16 -13.18 -15.61
C ARG A 84 -9.01 -13.05 -14.62
N LEU A 85 -9.22 -13.61 -13.43
CA LEU A 85 -8.26 -13.57 -12.34
C LEU A 85 -7.19 -14.67 -12.50
N ALA A 86 -5.95 -14.34 -12.18
CA ALA A 86 -4.87 -15.33 -12.14
C ALA A 86 -5.24 -16.48 -11.19
N GLY A 87 -5.28 -17.70 -11.75
CA GLY A 87 -5.70 -18.91 -11.04
C GLY A 87 -7.11 -19.41 -11.39
N THR A 88 -7.92 -18.64 -12.13
CA THR A 88 -9.23 -19.12 -12.62
C THR A 88 -9.10 -19.87 -13.96
N PRO A 89 -10.10 -20.70 -14.33
CA PRO A 89 -10.19 -21.25 -15.67
C PRO A 89 -10.17 -20.16 -16.75
N GLY A 90 -9.45 -20.41 -17.85
CA GLY A 90 -9.39 -19.49 -18.99
C GLY A 90 -8.48 -18.28 -18.83
N TYR A 91 -7.77 -18.11 -17.70
CA TYR A 91 -6.77 -17.03 -17.54
C TYR A 91 -5.63 -17.16 -18.56
N ALA A 92 -5.38 -16.07 -19.31
CA ALA A 92 -4.52 -16.10 -20.49
C ALA A 92 -3.03 -16.40 -20.22
N ALA A 93 -2.51 -16.01 -19.05
CA ALA A 93 -1.09 -16.13 -18.72
C ALA A 93 -0.78 -17.24 -17.70
N ARG A 94 -1.40 -18.42 -17.87
CA ARG A 94 -1.16 -19.58 -17.00
C ARG A 94 0.30 -20.06 -17.09
N ARG A 95 0.91 -20.35 -15.95
CA ARG A 95 2.26 -20.94 -15.88
C ARG A 95 2.18 -22.46 -16.11
N PRO A 96 3.15 -23.08 -16.79
CA PRO A 96 3.21 -24.54 -16.95
C PRO A 96 3.26 -25.30 -15.61
N SER A 97 3.85 -24.69 -14.57
CA SER A 97 3.91 -25.26 -13.21
C SER A 97 2.56 -25.32 -12.49
N GLY A 98 1.52 -24.70 -13.04
CA GLY A 98 0.22 -24.55 -12.36
C GLY A 98 0.22 -23.49 -11.25
N GLU A 99 1.37 -22.90 -10.92
CA GLU A 99 1.47 -21.85 -9.92
C GLU A 99 0.81 -20.54 -10.38
N VAL A 100 0.14 -19.88 -9.44
CA VAL A 100 -0.43 -18.56 -9.66
C VAL A 100 0.71 -17.52 -9.65
N PRO A 101 0.90 -16.74 -10.73
CA PRO A 101 1.93 -15.72 -10.76
C PRO A 101 1.68 -14.63 -9.72
N ARG A 102 2.72 -14.28 -8.96
CA ARG A 102 2.70 -13.11 -8.06
C ARG A 102 3.01 -11.83 -8.83
N ILE A 103 2.36 -10.75 -8.42
CA ILE A 103 2.62 -9.42 -8.98
C ILE A 103 3.99 -8.92 -8.51
N GLY A 104 4.85 -8.53 -9.46
CA GLY A 104 6.17 -7.97 -9.16
C GLY A 104 6.14 -6.45 -8.88
N ASN A 105 7.26 -5.93 -8.39
CA ASN A 105 7.45 -4.51 -8.07
C ASN A 105 7.14 -3.58 -9.26
N THR A 106 7.47 -3.98 -10.50
CA THR A 106 7.19 -3.19 -11.71
C THR A 106 5.70 -2.94 -11.89
N ILE A 107 4.87 -3.98 -11.71
CA ILE A 107 3.42 -3.87 -11.85
C ILE A 107 2.82 -3.11 -10.67
N LEU A 108 3.34 -3.29 -9.45
CA LEU A 108 2.91 -2.47 -8.31
C LEU A 108 3.15 -0.98 -8.55
N ASN A 109 4.31 -0.59 -9.09
CA ASN A 109 4.55 0.79 -9.47
C ASN A 109 3.61 1.24 -10.58
N ALA A 110 3.35 0.40 -11.59
CA ALA A 110 2.39 0.72 -12.65
C ALA A 110 0.97 0.96 -12.09
N LEU A 111 0.52 0.17 -11.10
CA LEU A 111 -0.75 0.38 -10.42
C LEU A 111 -0.81 1.72 -9.68
N VAL A 112 0.26 2.10 -8.99
CA VAL A 112 0.34 3.43 -8.34
C VAL A 112 0.21 4.55 -9.37
N ARG A 113 0.96 4.45 -10.47
CA ARG A 113 0.93 5.45 -11.54
C ARG A 113 -0.45 5.54 -12.21
N ALA A 114 -1.07 4.40 -12.48
CA ALA A 114 -2.42 4.34 -13.04
C ALA A 114 -3.47 4.94 -12.09
N ALA A 115 -3.33 4.72 -10.78
CA ALA A 115 -4.21 5.35 -9.79
C ALA A 115 -4.06 6.87 -9.78
N VAL A 116 -2.83 7.40 -9.87
CA VAL A 116 -2.57 8.85 -9.98
C VAL A 116 -3.18 9.42 -11.26
N ALA A 117 -2.94 8.79 -12.41
CA ALA A 117 -3.54 9.19 -13.68
C ALA A 117 -5.07 9.25 -13.60
N ARG A 118 -5.70 8.23 -13.02
CA ARG A 118 -7.16 8.18 -12.84
C ARG A 118 -7.69 9.33 -11.97
N VAL A 119 -6.96 9.73 -10.92
CA VAL A 119 -7.33 10.87 -10.07
C VAL A 119 -7.23 12.18 -10.86
N ASN A 120 -6.18 12.33 -11.67
CA ASN A 120 -5.99 13.51 -12.52
C ASN A 120 -7.10 13.62 -13.58
N ASP A 121 -7.42 12.52 -14.27
CA ASP A 121 -8.50 12.46 -15.24
C ASP A 121 -9.85 12.84 -14.60
N ALA A 122 -10.12 12.33 -13.40
CA ALA A 122 -11.34 12.64 -12.65
C ALA A 122 -11.39 14.11 -12.19
N ALA A 123 -10.25 14.73 -11.88
CA ALA A 123 -10.17 16.15 -11.54
C ALA A 123 -10.42 17.02 -12.79
N ALA A 124 -9.76 16.70 -13.91
CA ALA A 124 -9.91 17.39 -15.18
C ALA A 124 -11.34 17.31 -15.71
N ALA A 125 -11.98 16.13 -15.65
CA ALA A 125 -13.37 15.94 -16.03
C ALA A 125 -14.36 16.78 -15.19
N ARG A 126 -13.95 17.24 -14.01
CA ARG A 126 -14.73 18.13 -13.12
C ARG A 126 -14.30 19.59 -13.20
N GLY A 127 -13.41 19.96 -14.13
CA GLY A 127 -12.87 21.31 -14.26
C GLY A 127 -12.04 21.76 -13.05
N ARG A 128 -11.49 20.83 -12.28
CA ARG A 128 -10.65 21.12 -11.11
C ARG A 128 -9.17 21.08 -11.48
N PRO A 129 -8.31 21.86 -10.79
CA PRO A 129 -6.86 21.74 -10.93
C PRO A 129 -6.42 20.29 -10.72
N VAL A 130 -5.48 19.83 -11.56
CA VAL A 130 -4.90 18.49 -11.46
C VAL A 130 -3.96 18.47 -10.24
N PRO A 131 -4.24 17.65 -9.21
CA PRO A 131 -3.51 17.74 -7.95
C PRO A 131 -2.15 17.03 -7.97
N LEU A 132 -1.91 16.11 -8.92
CA LEU A 132 -0.74 15.23 -8.93
C LEU A 132 -0.11 15.18 -10.32
N GLU A 133 0.59 16.25 -10.72
CA GLU A 133 0.98 16.57 -12.11
C GLU A 133 1.57 15.40 -12.92
N ASP A 134 2.69 14.80 -12.50
CA ASP A 134 3.36 13.71 -13.21
C ASP A 134 3.16 12.34 -12.53
N PRO A 135 2.32 11.43 -13.07
CA PRO A 135 2.19 10.08 -12.56
C PRO A 135 3.52 9.33 -12.44
N SER A 136 4.50 9.59 -13.32
CA SER A 136 5.78 8.87 -13.36
C SER A 136 6.62 9.07 -12.10
N ALA A 137 6.45 10.21 -11.42
CA ALA A 137 7.09 10.55 -10.16
C ALA A 137 6.62 9.67 -8.97
N TYR A 138 5.51 8.95 -9.12
CA TYR A 138 4.93 8.14 -8.06
C TYR A 138 5.37 6.68 -8.15
N SER A 139 5.65 6.10 -6.98
CA SER A 139 6.10 4.72 -6.82
C SER A 139 5.62 4.13 -5.49
N TRP A 140 5.70 2.81 -5.36
CA TRP A 140 5.43 2.12 -4.10
C TRP A 140 6.33 2.60 -2.96
N HIS A 141 7.60 2.87 -3.26
CA HIS A 141 8.53 3.42 -2.26
C HIS A 141 8.07 4.80 -1.78
N GLY A 142 7.59 5.63 -2.71
CA GLY A 142 6.98 6.93 -2.40
C GLY A 142 5.79 6.82 -1.45
N LEU A 143 4.90 5.83 -1.63
CA LEU A 143 3.78 5.59 -0.71
C LEU A 143 4.25 5.23 0.71
N ARG A 144 5.31 4.43 0.82
CA ARG A 144 5.91 4.07 2.12
C ARG A 144 6.52 5.31 2.79
N ALA A 145 7.25 6.13 2.05
CA ALA A 145 7.81 7.39 2.55
C ALA A 145 6.71 8.38 2.95
N GLY A 146 5.65 8.50 2.15
CA GLY A 146 4.52 9.38 2.38
C GLY A 146 3.79 9.13 3.70
N LEU A 147 3.79 7.90 4.22
CA LEU A 147 3.27 7.63 5.57
C LEU A 147 4.12 8.33 6.64
N ALA A 148 5.46 8.27 6.55
CA ALA A 148 6.33 8.95 7.51
C ALA A 148 6.17 10.46 7.43
N THR A 149 6.12 11.00 6.21
CA THR A 149 5.86 12.41 5.94
C THR A 149 4.53 12.86 6.55
N SER A 150 3.43 12.16 6.26
CA SER A 150 2.09 12.49 6.79
C SER A 150 2.03 12.36 8.32
N GLY A 151 2.70 11.36 8.90
CA GLY A 151 2.80 11.19 10.34
C GLY A 151 3.54 12.36 11.01
N GLY A 152 4.66 12.79 10.42
CA GLY A 152 5.43 13.94 10.91
C GLY A 152 4.66 15.26 10.78
N GLU A 153 3.95 15.47 9.67
CA GLU A 153 3.03 16.61 9.51
C GLU A 153 1.95 16.65 10.60
N ALA A 154 1.41 15.48 10.96
CA ALA A 154 0.45 15.33 12.04
C ALA A 154 1.08 15.37 13.45
N ASN A 155 2.35 15.75 13.60
CA ASN A 155 3.08 15.78 14.87
C ASN A 155 3.09 14.44 15.62
N THR A 156 3.01 13.32 14.90
CA THR A 156 3.11 12.00 15.53
C THR A 156 4.56 11.76 15.96
N PRO A 157 4.83 11.22 17.16
CA PRO A 157 6.19 10.93 17.59
C PRO A 157 6.95 10.06 16.58
N PRO A 158 8.21 10.39 16.24
CA PRO A 158 9.01 9.61 15.29
C PRO A 158 9.16 8.15 15.67
N THR A 159 9.10 7.81 16.96
CA THR A 159 9.08 6.43 17.47
C THR A 159 7.84 5.67 17.02
N ALA A 160 6.65 6.24 17.20
CA ALA A 160 5.39 5.64 16.76
C ALA A 160 5.33 5.50 15.22
N ILE A 161 5.83 6.49 14.49
CA ILE A 161 5.98 6.40 13.02
C ILE A 161 6.97 5.28 12.65
N GLY A 162 8.12 5.24 13.32
CA GLY A 162 9.17 4.25 13.18
C GLY A 162 8.68 2.82 13.36
N GLU A 163 7.96 2.57 14.46
CA GLU A 163 7.30 1.30 14.77
C GLU A 163 6.28 0.93 13.70
N ARG A 164 5.39 1.87 13.33
CA ARG A 164 4.34 1.64 12.35
C ARG A 164 4.86 1.29 10.96
N GLY A 165 5.95 1.92 10.53
CA GLY A 165 6.59 1.60 9.26
C GLY A 165 7.69 0.56 9.35
N ARG A 166 8.05 0.10 10.55
CA ARG A 166 9.16 -0.85 10.79
C ARG A 166 10.48 -0.32 10.22
N TRP A 167 10.76 0.98 10.39
CA TRP A 167 12.05 1.56 10.04
C TRP A 167 13.07 1.26 11.15
N LYS A 168 14.24 0.71 10.78
CA LYS A 168 15.31 0.38 11.73
C LYS A 168 16.02 1.60 12.32
N SER A 169 15.78 2.79 11.76
CA SER A 169 16.45 4.02 12.17
C SER A 169 15.47 5.19 12.20
N LEU A 170 15.43 5.88 13.34
CA LEU A 170 14.68 7.13 13.50
C LEU A 170 15.22 8.25 12.60
N LEU A 171 16.52 8.25 12.30
CA LEU A 171 17.09 9.22 11.34
C LEU A 171 16.45 9.09 9.96
N MET A 172 16.09 7.86 9.55
CA MET A 172 15.40 7.64 8.29
C MET A 172 13.98 8.24 8.31
N VAL A 173 13.27 8.09 9.43
CA VAL A 173 11.94 8.68 9.63
C VAL A 173 12.03 10.21 9.54
N MET A 174 13.00 10.80 10.25
CA MET A 174 13.23 12.24 10.24
C MET A 174 13.61 12.77 8.85
N ARG A 175 14.35 12.00 8.04
CA ARG A 175 14.65 12.37 6.65
C ARG A 175 13.39 12.49 5.80
N TYR A 176 12.56 11.45 5.78
CA TYR A 176 11.28 11.49 5.05
C TYR A 176 10.35 12.61 5.51
N TRP A 177 10.35 12.90 6.82
CA TRP A 177 9.58 14.01 7.35
C TRP A 177 10.12 15.36 6.87
N ARG A 178 11.43 15.62 7.02
CA ARG A 178 12.06 16.89 6.60
C ARG A 178 11.87 17.16 5.11
N ASP A 179 12.09 16.15 4.26
CA ASP A 179 11.99 16.30 2.81
C ASP A 179 10.56 16.69 2.37
N GLY A 180 9.53 16.24 3.09
CA GLY A 180 8.13 16.58 2.78
C GLY A 180 7.59 17.82 3.49
N ALA A 181 8.23 18.26 4.58
CA ALA A 181 7.82 19.41 5.38
C ALA A 181 8.61 20.70 5.08
N ALA A 182 9.64 20.63 4.23
CA ALA A 182 10.60 21.71 3.97
C ALA A 182 9.98 23.08 3.65
N TRP A 183 8.79 23.11 3.04
CA TRP A 183 8.08 24.35 2.69
C TRP A 183 6.93 24.72 3.64
N ARG A 184 6.52 23.80 4.53
CA ARG A 184 5.35 23.98 5.41
C ARG A 184 5.70 24.32 6.85
N ARG A 185 6.95 24.10 7.27
CA ARG A 185 7.45 24.51 8.59
C ARG A 185 8.75 25.27 8.45
N GLN A 186 8.66 26.57 8.68
CA GLN A 186 9.83 27.37 9.01
C GLN A 186 9.87 27.45 10.53
N LEU A 187 10.96 26.96 11.13
CA LEU A 187 11.10 26.94 12.58
C LEU A 187 10.94 28.36 13.12
N GLU A 188 11.52 29.32 12.41
CA GLU A 188 11.42 30.76 12.60
C GLU A 188 9.96 31.20 12.78
N ALA A 189 9.08 30.81 11.86
CA ALA A 189 7.65 31.13 11.93
C ALA A 189 6.92 30.44 13.10
N GLU A 190 7.33 29.22 13.50
CA GLU A 190 6.71 28.49 14.63
C GLU A 190 7.16 29.01 16.00
N ILE A 191 8.40 29.49 16.12
CA ILE A 191 8.96 30.04 17.37
C ILE A 191 8.94 31.58 17.43
N GLY A 192 8.43 32.23 16.39
CA GLY A 192 8.24 33.67 16.32
C GLY A 192 9.53 34.48 16.14
N LEU A 193 10.52 33.94 15.42
CA LEU A 193 11.76 34.60 15.01
C LEU A 193 11.73 34.93 13.51
#